data_AF-A0A3M1BMM3-F1
#
_entry.id   AF-A0A3M1BMM3-F1
#
_cell.length_a   1.000
_cell.length_b   1.000
_cell.length_c   1.000
_cell.angle_alpha   90.00
_cell.angle_beta   90.00
_cell.angle_gamma   90.00
#
_symmetry.space_group_name_H-M   'P 1'
#
loop_
_entity.id
_entity.type
_entity.pdbx_description
1 polymer ?
#
loop_
_entity_poly.entity_id
_entity_poly.type
_entity_poly.pdbx_seq_one_letter_code
_entity_poly.pdbx_strand_id
1 'polypeptide(L)'
;SLELLLKTAKDRGYRVETYSERDLQSKLTQMIGLYYSKPVSTDLLDCLSLEEYLNWYESLPEKVRKDIESYWGRPERDPYLKKGCFTIPVLKSGNFLLLPLAPRGMDYLRSKEIYHSTKIPPSHYYLAFYLYLQKNSHAILHFGTHGTQEWTPGKERGLDLWDYPYLTLGTKPVIYPYIVDNVGEALNARRRGRALIISYQTPAFAPSGTYGELEELHQLLHKEAQSEGRLKETIRREIAQKAMRANIARDLGYKNTTQILKDFESFSEKLHNHIHEIATQNVPLGLHTFGKTKDAELLALTILQMLGREWIKMWEKEPYEEFMAQPVDKIKSSKAFAKVLQCMEGSPDAYCETVIDLYRRLDAGVELVSLFSALEGRYIPASFGGDPIKNPDSLPTGRNLYGFDPQRVPTPQAWKTAVEITDQWLIDYHQRHGRYPQKVAFTLWSVETMRHLGVVEAQVLYLLGVRPRWDDGGRVVGLEIIPKKELGRPRIDVVVSATG
;
A
#
# COMPACT_ATOMS: atom_id res chain seq x y z
N SER A 1 8.33 -2.48 -16.07
CA SER A 1 7.06 -3.23 -16.20
C SER A 1 6.42 -3.15 -17.58
N LEU A 2 6.11 -1.95 -18.11
CA LEU A 2 5.48 -1.83 -19.45
C LEU A 2 6.33 -2.44 -20.58
N GLU A 3 7.65 -2.23 -20.59
CA GLU A 3 8.56 -2.87 -21.56
C GLU A 3 8.38 -4.39 -21.59
N LEU A 4 8.41 -5.03 -20.41
CA LEU A 4 8.24 -6.47 -20.30
C LEU A 4 6.85 -6.91 -20.78
N LEU A 5 5.80 -6.18 -20.42
CA LEU A 5 4.44 -6.45 -20.89
C LEU A 5 4.35 -6.43 -22.42
N LEU A 6 4.91 -5.42 -23.08
CA LEU A 6 4.86 -5.31 -24.55
C LEU A 6 5.70 -6.39 -25.24
N LYS A 7 6.88 -6.72 -24.70
CA LYS A 7 7.69 -7.83 -25.18
C LYS A 7 6.92 -9.15 -25.08
N THR A 8 6.34 -9.41 -23.91
CA THR A 8 5.55 -10.61 -23.68
C THR A 8 4.27 -10.65 -24.54
N ALA A 9 3.65 -9.52 -24.81
CA ALA A 9 2.51 -9.43 -25.73
C ALA A 9 2.93 -9.85 -27.16
N LYS A 10 4.08 -9.34 -27.62
CA LYS A 10 4.65 -9.73 -28.93
C LYS A 10 4.96 -11.23 -28.99
N ASP A 11 5.56 -11.79 -27.94
CA ASP A 11 5.86 -13.23 -27.84
C ASP A 11 4.58 -14.08 -27.85
N ARG A 12 3.45 -13.54 -27.36
CA ARG A 12 2.11 -14.17 -27.41
C ARG A 12 1.33 -13.90 -28.70
N GLY A 13 1.96 -13.29 -29.72
CA GLY A 13 1.36 -13.09 -31.04
C GLY A 13 0.51 -11.83 -31.19
N TYR A 14 0.49 -10.94 -30.19
CA TYR A 14 -0.11 -9.61 -30.39
C TYR A 14 0.77 -8.80 -31.35
N ARG A 15 0.14 -8.07 -32.28
CA ARG A 15 0.87 -7.10 -33.10
C ARG A 15 1.20 -5.91 -32.21
N VAL A 16 2.46 -5.71 -31.88
CA VAL A 16 2.91 -4.61 -31.03
C VAL A 16 4.39 -4.35 -31.28
N GLU A 17 4.79 -3.09 -31.19
CA GLU A 17 6.21 -2.76 -31.21
C GLU A 17 6.80 -2.92 -29.81
N THR A 18 8.07 -3.27 -29.75
CA THR A 18 8.82 -3.35 -28.50
C THR A 18 9.62 -2.08 -28.32
N TYR A 19 9.59 -1.51 -27.13
CA TYR A 19 10.31 -0.30 -26.76
C TYR A 19 11.18 -0.60 -25.54
N SER A 20 12.36 0.04 -25.47
CA SER A 20 13.12 0.04 -24.22
C SER A 20 12.42 0.88 -23.15
N GLU A 21 12.73 0.64 -21.87
CA GLU A 21 12.29 1.51 -20.77
C GLU A 21 12.56 2.99 -21.05
N ARG A 22 13.74 3.33 -21.56
CA ARG A 22 14.14 4.71 -21.85
C ARG A 22 13.28 5.34 -22.96
N ASP A 23 12.96 4.57 -24.00
CA ASP A 23 12.08 5.05 -25.08
C ASP A 23 10.66 5.29 -24.58
N LEU A 24 10.13 4.38 -23.77
CA LEU A 24 8.82 4.54 -23.14
C LEU A 24 8.79 5.76 -22.23
N GLN A 25 9.78 5.95 -21.37
CA GLN A 25 9.87 7.12 -20.49
C GLN A 25 9.90 8.42 -21.30
N SER A 26 10.70 8.48 -22.37
CA SER A 26 10.78 9.65 -23.25
C SER A 26 9.42 9.97 -23.89
N LYS A 27 8.79 8.98 -24.54
CA LYS A 27 7.51 9.15 -25.24
C LYS A 27 6.36 9.49 -24.28
N LEU A 28 6.25 8.78 -23.14
CA LEU A 28 5.23 9.05 -22.12
C LEU A 28 5.41 10.43 -21.50
N THR A 29 6.65 10.87 -21.24
CA THR A 29 6.93 12.22 -20.71
C THR A 29 6.55 13.30 -21.71
N GLN A 30 6.87 13.09 -23.00
CA GLN A 30 6.47 14.01 -24.06
C GLN A 30 4.95 14.14 -24.16
N MET A 31 4.22 13.01 -24.09
CA MET A 31 2.75 12.97 -24.10
C MET A 31 2.12 13.73 -22.94
N ILE A 32 2.65 13.56 -21.72
CA ILE A 32 2.20 14.31 -20.54
C ILE A 32 2.42 15.82 -20.73
N GLY A 33 3.38 16.22 -21.58
CA GLY A 33 3.61 17.62 -21.98
C GLY A 33 2.34 18.35 -22.42
N LEU A 34 1.38 17.66 -23.05
CA LEU A 34 0.08 18.23 -23.42
C LEU A 34 -0.63 18.87 -22.22
N TYR A 35 -0.62 18.19 -21.08
CA TYR A 35 -1.30 18.64 -19.87
C TYR A 35 -0.61 19.83 -19.20
N TYR A 36 0.66 20.07 -19.54
CA TYR A 36 1.46 21.22 -19.11
C TYR A 36 1.54 22.32 -20.19
N SER A 37 0.71 22.24 -21.24
CA SER A 37 0.77 23.16 -22.39
C SER A 37 2.14 23.20 -23.07
N LYS A 38 2.89 22.10 -23.05
CA LYS A 38 4.16 21.94 -23.76
C LYS A 38 3.92 21.32 -25.13
N PRO A 39 4.79 21.61 -26.13
CA PRO A 39 4.70 20.96 -27.43
C PRO A 39 4.83 19.44 -27.32
N VAL A 40 3.93 18.72 -28.00
CA VAL A 40 3.95 17.26 -28.14
C VAL A 40 4.07 16.93 -29.62
N SER A 41 4.85 15.92 -29.95
CA SER A 41 5.00 15.47 -31.34
C SER A 41 3.66 14.98 -31.90
N THR A 42 3.38 15.29 -33.16
CA THR A 42 2.07 15.00 -33.78
C THR A 42 1.79 13.51 -33.95
N ASP A 43 2.83 12.66 -34.01
CA ASP A 43 2.72 11.19 -34.02
C ASP A 43 2.28 10.60 -32.67
N LEU A 44 2.32 11.40 -31.59
CA LEU A 44 1.88 11.02 -30.25
C LEU A 44 0.53 11.64 -29.86
N LEU A 45 -0.18 12.22 -30.83
CA LEU A 45 -1.47 12.86 -30.64
C LEU A 45 -2.51 12.23 -31.56
N ASP A 46 -3.74 12.15 -31.05
CA ASP A 46 -4.93 11.83 -31.83
C ASP A 46 -6.06 12.82 -31.51
N CYS A 47 -7.14 12.76 -32.27
CA CYS A 47 -8.31 13.61 -32.09
C CYS A 47 -9.56 12.76 -31.85
N LEU A 48 -10.31 13.11 -30.80
CA LEU A 48 -11.75 12.84 -30.76
C LEU A 48 -12.46 14.14 -31.15
N SER A 49 -13.25 14.12 -32.22
CA SER A 49 -13.90 15.35 -32.68
C SER A 49 -14.97 15.81 -31.69
N LEU A 50 -15.20 17.12 -31.63
CA LEU A 50 -16.27 17.70 -30.82
C LEU A 50 -17.64 17.14 -31.26
N GLU A 51 -17.86 16.97 -32.56
CA GLU A 51 -19.10 16.41 -33.10
C GLU A 51 -19.33 14.98 -32.59
N GLU A 52 -18.30 14.14 -32.65
CA GLU A 52 -18.38 12.78 -32.11
C GLU A 52 -18.65 12.75 -30.60
N TYR A 53 -18.03 13.66 -29.86
CA TYR A 53 -18.27 13.82 -28.43
C TYR A 53 -19.70 14.26 -28.15
N LEU A 54 -20.22 15.27 -28.86
CA LEU A 54 -21.56 15.80 -28.69
C LEU A 54 -22.63 14.77 -29.03
N ASN A 55 -22.47 14.01 -30.12
CA ASN A 55 -23.40 12.93 -30.48
C ASN A 55 -23.56 11.89 -29.37
N TRP A 56 -22.46 11.55 -28.68
CA TRP A 56 -22.52 10.69 -27.50
C TRP A 56 -23.08 11.42 -26.29
N TYR A 57 -22.62 12.64 -26.02
CA TYR A 57 -22.96 13.41 -24.83
C TYR A 57 -24.46 13.71 -24.78
N GLU A 58 -25.07 14.07 -25.89
CA GLU A 58 -26.50 14.36 -26.02
C GLU A 58 -27.39 13.13 -25.76
N SER A 59 -26.86 11.92 -25.97
CA SER A 59 -27.55 10.67 -25.63
C SER A 59 -27.62 10.41 -24.12
N LEU A 60 -26.82 11.12 -23.31
CA LEU A 60 -26.81 10.96 -21.85
C LEU A 60 -28.05 11.61 -21.20
N PRO A 61 -28.51 11.07 -20.05
CA PRO A 61 -29.62 11.65 -19.32
C PRO A 61 -29.39 13.14 -19.02
N GLU A 62 -30.45 13.95 -19.15
CA GLU A 62 -30.39 15.39 -18.94
C GLU A 62 -29.78 15.78 -17.59
N LYS A 63 -30.06 15.00 -16.53
CA LYS A 63 -29.49 15.20 -15.20
C LYS A 63 -27.96 15.13 -15.19
N VAL A 64 -27.38 14.15 -15.90
CA VAL A 64 -25.92 13.96 -15.98
C VAL A 64 -25.30 15.15 -16.72
N ARG A 65 -25.91 15.56 -17.83
CA ARG A 65 -25.43 16.71 -18.61
C ARG A 65 -25.47 18.01 -17.80
N LYS A 66 -26.60 18.28 -17.14
CA LYS A 66 -26.76 19.47 -16.28
C LYS A 66 -25.76 19.52 -15.14
N ASP A 67 -25.46 18.38 -14.50
CA ASP A 67 -24.49 18.31 -13.41
C ASP A 67 -23.08 18.72 -13.88
N ILE A 68 -22.63 18.14 -15.01
CA ILE A 68 -21.34 18.50 -15.63
C ILE A 68 -21.33 19.96 -16.07
N GLU A 69 -22.34 20.42 -16.82
CA GLU A 69 -22.37 21.77 -17.37
C GLU A 69 -22.49 22.86 -16.29
N SER A 70 -23.15 22.57 -15.17
CA SER A 70 -23.24 23.50 -14.04
C SER A 70 -21.88 23.75 -13.39
N TYR A 71 -20.99 22.76 -13.41
CA TYR A 71 -19.65 22.89 -12.83
C TYR A 71 -18.59 23.34 -13.85
N TRP A 72 -18.62 22.77 -15.06
CA TRP A 72 -17.57 22.93 -16.08
C TRP A 72 -18.00 23.82 -17.26
N GLY A 73 -19.27 24.22 -17.35
CA GLY A 73 -19.78 24.92 -18.52
C GLY A 73 -19.93 24.01 -19.72
N ARG A 74 -19.93 24.58 -20.93
CA ARG A 74 -20.15 23.83 -22.17
C ARG A 74 -18.87 23.17 -22.70
N PRO A 75 -18.97 22.04 -23.43
CA PRO A 75 -17.79 21.32 -23.96
C PRO A 75 -16.93 22.15 -24.91
N GLU A 76 -17.52 23.11 -25.64
CA GLU A 76 -16.80 23.99 -26.58
C GLU A 76 -15.82 24.94 -25.89
N ARG A 77 -15.95 25.11 -24.55
CA ARG A 77 -15.08 25.95 -23.74
C ARG A 77 -13.99 25.17 -23.02
N ASP A 78 -13.94 23.84 -23.15
CA ASP A 78 -12.92 23.02 -22.51
C ASP A 78 -11.52 23.38 -23.08
N PRO A 79 -10.51 23.65 -22.22
CA PRO A 79 -9.20 24.12 -22.68
C PRO A 79 -8.43 23.09 -23.52
N TYR A 80 -8.76 21.80 -23.40
CA TYR A 80 -8.16 20.73 -24.19
C TYR A 80 -8.84 20.53 -25.55
N LEU A 81 -9.94 21.25 -25.82
CA LEU A 81 -10.53 21.34 -27.15
C LEU A 81 -9.78 22.38 -27.98
N LYS A 82 -9.16 21.95 -29.07
CA LYS A 82 -8.46 22.82 -30.04
C LYS A 82 -8.93 22.53 -31.45
N LYS A 83 -9.37 23.58 -32.16
CA LYS A 83 -9.81 23.49 -33.57
C LYS A 83 -10.87 22.39 -33.82
N GLY A 84 -11.82 22.23 -32.89
CA GLY A 84 -12.88 21.22 -32.98
C GLY A 84 -12.47 19.79 -32.59
N CYS A 85 -11.26 19.61 -32.04
CA CYS A 85 -10.73 18.32 -31.61
C CYS A 85 -10.36 18.33 -30.13
N PHE A 86 -10.81 17.33 -29.38
CA PHE A 86 -10.20 17.00 -28.09
C PHE A 86 -8.89 16.27 -28.37
N THR A 87 -7.77 16.90 -28.05
CA THR A 87 -6.44 16.35 -28.33
C THR A 87 -6.12 15.23 -27.33
N ILE A 88 -5.99 14.00 -27.81
CA ILE A 88 -5.72 12.81 -26.99
C ILE A 88 -4.24 12.41 -27.14
N PRO A 89 -3.43 12.41 -26.07
CA PRO A 89 -2.07 11.91 -26.14
C PRO A 89 -2.09 10.39 -26.18
N VAL A 90 -1.55 9.80 -27.24
CA VAL A 90 -1.56 8.35 -27.45
C VAL A 90 -0.35 7.89 -28.25
N LEU A 91 0.33 6.86 -27.73
CA LEU A 91 1.29 6.07 -28.49
C LEU A 91 0.55 4.86 -29.08
N LYS A 92 0.35 4.88 -30.40
CA LYS A 92 -0.24 3.77 -31.15
C LYS A 92 0.84 2.74 -31.47
N SER A 93 0.70 1.52 -30.96
CA SER A 93 1.67 0.44 -31.15
C SER A 93 0.95 -0.87 -31.53
N GLY A 94 0.62 -1.01 -32.81
CA GLY A 94 -0.16 -2.15 -33.31
C GLY A 94 -1.52 -2.28 -32.61
N ASN A 95 -1.70 -3.36 -31.85
CA ASN A 95 -2.90 -3.69 -31.09
C ASN A 95 -2.99 -2.92 -29.75
N PHE A 96 -1.94 -2.18 -29.34
CA PHE A 96 -1.89 -1.44 -28.08
C PHE A 96 -1.98 0.07 -28.30
N LEU A 97 -2.76 0.72 -27.44
CA LEU A 97 -2.79 2.17 -27.29
C LEU A 97 -2.26 2.50 -25.88
N LEU A 98 -1.14 3.21 -25.80
CA LEU A 98 -0.58 3.64 -24.52
C LEU A 98 -0.88 5.13 -24.31
N LEU A 99 -1.62 5.45 -23.26
CA LEU A 99 -2.05 6.81 -22.94
C LEU A 99 -1.71 7.15 -21.50
N PRO A 100 -1.14 8.33 -21.20
CA PRO A 100 -1.10 8.83 -19.83
C PRO A 100 -2.51 9.18 -19.37
N LEU A 101 -2.82 8.87 -18.11
CA LEU A 101 -4.14 9.14 -17.52
C LEU A 101 -4.51 10.63 -17.69
N ALA A 102 -5.73 10.89 -18.15
CA ALA A 102 -6.22 12.25 -18.32
C ALA A 102 -6.34 12.99 -16.99
N PRO A 103 -6.05 14.31 -16.94
CA PRO A 103 -6.40 15.14 -15.82
C PRO A 103 -7.89 15.05 -15.55
N ARG A 104 -8.21 14.96 -14.26
CA ARG A 104 -9.59 14.91 -13.81
C ARG A 104 -10.31 16.26 -14.13
N GLY A 105 -9.63 17.39 -14.01
CA GLY A 105 -10.18 18.73 -14.23
C GLY A 105 -9.65 19.41 -15.50
N MET A 106 -10.02 20.68 -15.68
CA MET A 106 -9.56 21.51 -16.80
C MET A 106 -8.16 22.11 -16.61
N ASP A 107 -7.68 22.15 -15.37
CA ASP A 107 -6.32 22.57 -15.02
C ASP A 107 -5.59 21.37 -14.43
N TYR A 108 -4.59 20.87 -15.14
CA TYR A 108 -3.82 19.71 -14.70
C TYR A 108 -3.13 19.92 -13.35
N LEU A 109 -2.58 21.12 -13.07
CA LEU A 109 -1.85 21.38 -11.84
C LEU A 109 -2.78 21.35 -10.62
N ARG A 110 -4.01 21.84 -10.78
CA ARG A 110 -5.06 21.80 -9.74
C ARG A 110 -5.85 20.50 -9.71
N SER A 111 -5.79 19.68 -10.77
CA SER A 111 -6.55 18.43 -10.85
C SER A 111 -6.18 17.44 -9.75
N LYS A 112 -4.97 17.50 -9.20
CA LYS A 112 -4.54 16.66 -8.07
C LYS A 112 -5.44 16.79 -6.85
N GLU A 113 -6.01 17.97 -6.61
CA GLU A 113 -6.91 18.24 -5.48
C GLU A 113 -8.24 17.49 -5.58
N ILE A 114 -8.59 17.01 -6.78
CA ILE A 114 -9.88 16.40 -7.07
C ILE A 114 -9.77 14.93 -7.52
N TYR A 115 -8.58 14.32 -7.46
CA TYR A 115 -8.36 12.92 -7.88
C TYR A 115 -9.19 11.91 -7.09
N HIS A 116 -9.35 12.14 -5.78
CA HIS A 116 -10.16 11.30 -4.89
C HIS A 116 -11.52 11.95 -4.56
N SER A 117 -11.93 12.99 -5.29
CA SER A 117 -13.18 13.70 -5.01
C SER A 117 -14.39 12.98 -5.59
N THR A 118 -15.23 12.46 -4.70
CA THR A 118 -16.53 11.84 -5.02
C THR A 118 -17.65 12.86 -5.20
N LYS A 119 -17.36 14.16 -5.24
CA LYS A 119 -18.37 15.23 -5.29
C LYS A 119 -18.37 16.02 -6.59
N ILE A 120 -17.20 16.22 -7.18
CA ILE A 120 -17.09 17.04 -8.38
C ILE A 120 -17.33 16.13 -9.59
N PRO A 121 -18.13 16.51 -10.61
CA PRO A 121 -18.31 15.70 -11.82
C PRO A 121 -17.07 15.76 -12.74
N PRO A 122 -16.79 14.74 -13.58
CA PRO A 122 -15.67 14.75 -14.54
C PRO A 122 -15.77 15.90 -15.55
N SER A 123 -14.63 16.40 -16.04
CA SER A 123 -14.60 17.41 -17.12
C SER A 123 -14.99 16.82 -18.46
N HIS A 124 -15.30 17.68 -19.44
CA HIS A 124 -15.59 17.23 -20.81
C HIS A 124 -14.38 16.52 -21.42
N TYR A 125 -13.17 17.03 -21.23
CA TYR A 125 -11.95 16.35 -21.67
C TYR A 125 -11.79 14.94 -21.07
N TYR A 126 -12.05 14.78 -19.77
CA TYR A 126 -11.95 13.48 -19.11
C TYR A 126 -12.95 12.47 -19.70
N LEU A 127 -14.18 12.92 -19.96
CA LEU A 127 -15.19 12.10 -20.61
C LEU A 127 -14.81 11.78 -22.07
N ALA A 128 -14.29 12.76 -22.82
CA ALA A 128 -13.81 12.58 -24.19
C ALA A 128 -12.65 11.55 -24.25
N PHE A 129 -11.69 11.63 -23.32
CA PHE A 129 -10.60 10.66 -23.21
C PHE A 129 -11.13 9.23 -23.03
N TYR A 130 -12.08 9.04 -22.12
CA TYR A 130 -12.66 7.73 -21.86
C TYR A 130 -13.58 7.26 -23.00
N LEU A 131 -14.32 8.15 -23.66
CA LEU A 131 -15.07 7.83 -24.88
C LEU A 131 -14.14 7.39 -26.02
N TYR A 132 -12.98 8.04 -26.17
CA TYR A 132 -11.95 7.61 -27.12
C TYR A 132 -11.46 6.19 -26.80
N LEU A 133 -11.22 5.85 -25.53
CA LEU A 133 -10.89 4.48 -25.13
C LEU A 133 -12.03 3.50 -25.45
N GLN A 134 -13.28 3.87 -25.18
CA GLN A 134 -14.44 3.02 -25.49
C GLN A 134 -14.57 2.73 -27.00
N LYS A 135 -14.28 3.70 -27.87
CA LYS A 135 -14.35 3.49 -29.32
C LYS A 135 -13.19 2.66 -29.86
N ASN A 136 -11.99 2.82 -29.31
CA ASN A 136 -10.76 2.30 -29.91
C ASN A 136 -10.15 1.09 -29.19
N SER A 137 -10.83 0.50 -28.20
CA SER A 137 -10.32 -0.66 -27.46
C SER A 137 -11.35 -1.77 -27.25
N HIS A 138 -10.86 -3.00 -27.10
CA HIS A 138 -11.66 -4.16 -26.68
C HIS A 138 -11.69 -4.32 -25.16
N ALA A 139 -10.62 -3.92 -24.48
CA ALA A 139 -10.46 -3.94 -23.03
C ALA A 139 -9.58 -2.77 -22.61
N ILE A 140 -9.76 -2.30 -21.38
CA ILE A 140 -8.96 -1.23 -20.77
C ILE A 140 -8.04 -1.87 -19.75
N LEU A 141 -6.73 -1.69 -19.94
CA LEU A 141 -5.72 -2.00 -18.94
C LEU A 141 -5.37 -0.70 -18.23
N HIS A 142 -5.84 -0.52 -17.01
CA HIS A 142 -5.26 0.53 -16.17
C HIS A 142 -3.96 0.00 -15.57
N PHE A 143 -2.90 0.81 -15.60
CA PHE A 143 -1.56 0.39 -15.20
C PHE A 143 -0.92 1.49 -14.34
N GLY A 144 -0.73 1.24 -13.05
CA GLY A 144 -0.24 2.24 -12.08
C GLY A 144 -0.74 1.97 -10.67
N THR A 145 -0.34 2.79 -9.69
CA THR A 145 -0.66 2.61 -8.27
C THR A 145 -2.15 2.71 -7.96
N HIS A 146 -2.86 3.64 -8.59
CA HIS A 146 -4.33 3.77 -8.55
C HIS A 146 -4.82 4.65 -9.71
N GLY A 147 -6.10 4.55 -10.05
CA GLY A 147 -6.75 5.36 -11.07
C GLY A 147 -7.39 6.60 -10.46
N THR A 148 -8.08 7.38 -11.30
CA THR A 148 -8.97 8.47 -10.85
C THR A 148 -10.43 8.16 -11.18
N GLN A 149 -10.69 7.16 -12.01
CA GLN A 149 -12.00 6.89 -12.58
C GLN A 149 -12.95 6.28 -11.54
N GLU A 150 -12.45 5.33 -10.76
CA GLU A 150 -13.16 4.69 -9.66
C GLU A 150 -13.53 5.67 -8.54
N TRP A 151 -12.88 6.83 -8.47
CA TRP A 151 -13.11 7.86 -7.46
C TRP A 151 -14.07 8.97 -7.89
N THR A 152 -14.51 8.98 -9.15
CA THR A 152 -15.50 9.96 -9.64
C THR A 152 -16.86 9.80 -8.94
N PRO A 153 -17.72 10.83 -8.89
CA PRO A 153 -18.98 10.78 -8.11
C PRO A 153 -19.93 9.66 -8.51
N GLY A 154 -20.69 9.15 -7.53
CA GLY A 154 -21.65 8.07 -7.72
C GLY A 154 -21.77 7.21 -6.47
N LYS A 155 -22.69 6.24 -6.47
CA LYS A 155 -22.95 5.36 -5.31
C LYS A 155 -21.70 4.61 -4.86
N GLU A 156 -21.50 4.47 -3.54
CA GLU A 156 -20.36 3.72 -2.95
C GLU A 156 -20.27 2.26 -3.42
N ARG A 157 -21.43 1.62 -3.63
CA ARG A 157 -21.57 0.24 -4.11
C ARG A 157 -22.85 0.09 -4.94
N GLY A 158 -22.87 -0.88 -5.85
CA GLY A 158 -24.02 -1.13 -6.71
C GLY A 158 -24.33 0.08 -7.60
N LEU A 159 -23.32 0.51 -8.35
CA LEU A 159 -23.36 1.74 -9.16
C LEU A 159 -24.48 1.65 -10.20
N ASP A 160 -25.10 2.79 -10.44
CA ASP A 160 -26.00 2.98 -11.57
C ASP A 160 -25.21 3.04 -12.89
N LEU A 161 -25.88 2.76 -14.02
CA LEU A 161 -25.26 2.89 -15.35
C LEU A 161 -24.69 4.30 -15.58
N TRP A 162 -25.33 5.31 -15.00
CA TRP A 162 -24.99 6.72 -15.18
C TRP A 162 -24.09 7.29 -14.08
N ASP A 163 -23.75 6.50 -13.05
CA ASP A 163 -22.70 6.91 -12.11
C ASP A 163 -21.38 7.05 -12.88
N TYR A 164 -20.67 8.15 -12.66
CA TYR A 164 -19.51 8.52 -13.48
C TYR A 164 -18.46 7.42 -13.63
N PRO A 165 -18.15 6.60 -12.60
CA PRO A 165 -17.24 5.50 -12.78
C PRO A 165 -17.71 4.51 -13.86
N TYR A 166 -18.99 4.16 -13.92
CA TYR A 166 -19.49 3.23 -14.93
C TYR A 166 -19.67 3.90 -16.28
N LEU A 167 -20.15 5.14 -16.30
CA LEU A 167 -20.33 5.95 -17.50
C LEU A 167 -19.03 6.07 -18.32
N THR A 168 -17.91 6.38 -17.67
CA THR A 168 -16.60 6.53 -18.34
C THR A 168 -16.09 5.23 -18.96
N LEU A 169 -16.48 4.09 -18.42
CA LEU A 169 -15.99 2.79 -18.88
C LEU A 169 -16.92 2.14 -19.93
N GLY A 170 -18.19 2.57 -20.00
CA GLY A 170 -19.18 2.01 -20.93
C GLY A 170 -19.40 0.52 -20.67
N THR A 171 -19.10 -0.33 -21.66
CA THR A 171 -19.20 -1.80 -21.53
C THR A 171 -17.84 -2.49 -21.52
N LYS A 172 -16.74 -1.74 -21.45
CA LYS A 172 -15.40 -2.31 -21.61
C LYS A 172 -14.98 -3.10 -20.37
N PRO A 173 -14.44 -4.32 -20.54
CA PRO A 173 -13.73 -5.01 -19.48
C PRO A 173 -12.54 -4.18 -19.01
N VAL A 174 -12.36 -4.09 -17.69
CA VAL A 174 -11.23 -3.39 -17.08
C VAL A 174 -10.35 -4.41 -16.37
N ILE A 175 -9.07 -4.46 -16.73
CA ILE A 175 -8.05 -5.28 -16.07
C ILE A 175 -7.10 -4.32 -15.37
N TYR A 176 -6.73 -4.64 -14.12
CA TYR A 176 -5.96 -3.73 -13.29
C TYR A 176 -4.90 -4.49 -12.46
N PRO A 177 -3.62 -4.39 -12.81
CA PRO A 177 -2.54 -4.81 -11.94
C PRO A 177 -2.52 -3.96 -10.68
N TYR A 178 -2.58 -4.59 -9.50
CA TYR A 178 -2.62 -3.90 -8.21
C TYR A 178 -1.67 -4.56 -7.22
N ILE A 179 -1.01 -3.76 -6.37
CA ILE A 179 -0.08 -4.31 -5.38
C ILE A 179 -0.85 -5.14 -4.34
N VAL A 180 -0.30 -6.31 -4.00
CA VAL A 180 -0.97 -7.30 -3.14
C VAL A 180 -1.35 -6.76 -1.75
N ASP A 181 -0.61 -5.79 -1.22
CA ASP A 181 -0.79 -5.24 0.12
C ASP A 181 -1.66 -3.97 0.20
N ASN A 182 -2.14 -3.44 -0.93
CA ASN A 182 -3.06 -2.29 -0.99
C ASN A 182 -4.50 -2.73 -1.31
N VAL A 183 -5.06 -3.56 -0.42
CA VAL A 183 -6.38 -4.17 -0.59
C VAL A 183 -7.51 -3.14 -0.59
N GLY A 184 -7.40 -2.10 0.25
CA GLY A 184 -8.44 -1.08 0.41
C GLY A 184 -8.78 -0.39 -0.91
N GLU A 185 -7.77 0.13 -1.60
CA GLU A 185 -7.99 0.78 -2.90
C GLU A 185 -8.31 -0.22 -4.01
N ALA A 186 -7.71 -1.42 -3.99
CA ALA A 186 -8.04 -2.48 -4.94
C ALA A 186 -9.54 -2.83 -4.89
N LEU A 187 -10.15 -2.87 -3.69
CA LEU A 187 -11.59 -3.07 -3.54
C LEU A 187 -12.41 -1.92 -4.11
N ASN A 188 -11.92 -0.69 -4.02
CA ASN A 188 -12.58 0.45 -4.62
C ASN A 188 -12.58 0.34 -6.16
N ALA A 189 -11.43 0.00 -6.76
CA ALA A 189 -11.32 -0.29 -8.18
C ALA A 189 -12.22 -1.46 -8.61
N ARG A 190 -12.36 -2.52 -7.80
CA ARG A 190 -13.30 -3.63 -8.06
C ARG A 190 -14.75 -3.18 -8.05
N ARG A 191 -15.18 -2.50 -6.99
CA ARG A 191 -16.59 -2.16 -6.74
C ARG A 191 -17.08 -1.04 -7.65
N ARG A 192 -16.26 0.01 -7.82
CA ARG A 192 -16.60 1.22 -8.57
C ARG A 192 -16.00 1.26 -9.98
N GLY A 193 -14.84 0.64 -10.19
CA GLY A 193 -14.14 0.62 -11.48
C GLY A 193 -14.44 -0.61 -12.37
N ARG A 194 -15.25 -1.57 -11.91
CA ARG A 194 -15.44 -2.88 -12.58
C ARG A 194 -14.13 -3.59 -12.90
N ALA A 195 -13.09 -3.31 -12.12
CA ALA A 195 -11.77 -3.85 -12.36
C ALA A 195 -11.70 -5.34 -11.98
N LEU A 196 -11.18 -6.14 -12.89
CA LEU A 196 -10.58 -7.43 -12.57
C LEU A 196 -9.16 -7.16 -12.08
N ILE A 197 -8.92 -7.43 -10.79
CA ILE A 197 -7.61 -7.20 -10.20
C ILE A 197 -6.68 -8.34 -10.56
N ILE A 198 -5.44 -8.00 -10.94
CA ILE A 198 -4.33 -8.95 -11.04
C ILE A 198 -3.29 -8.52 -10.00
N SER A 199 -3.23 -9.23 -8.87
CA SER A 199 -2.29 -8.87 -7.82
C SER A 199 -0.85 -8.95 -8.31
N TYR A 200 0.00 -8.05 -7.81
CA TYR A 200 1.44 -8.10 -8.06
C TYR A 200 2.25 -7.97 -6.77
N GLN A 201 3.47 -8.49 -6.80
CA GLN A 201 4.38 -8.53 -5.67
C GLN A 201 4.76 -7.13 -5.18
N THR A 202 4.94 -7.00 -3.88
CA THR A 202 5.72 -5.90 -3.31
C THR A 202 7.16 -5.91 -3.85
N PRO A 203 7.95 -4.84 -3.67
CA PRO A 203 9.41 -4.92 -3.77
C PRO A 203 9.99 -6.00 -2.85
N ALA A 204 11.27 -6.34 -3.05
CA ALA A 204 11.98 -7.14 -2.04
C ALA A 204 12.21 -6.26 -0.81
N PHE A 205 12.38 -6.88 0.35
CA PHE A 205 12.65 -6.15 1.58
C PHE A 205 13.97 -6.59 2.20
N ALA A 206 14.54 -5.70 3.00
CA ALA A 206 15.55 -6.02 4.00
C ALA A 206 15.20 -5.25 5.28
N PRO A 207 15.75 -5.65 6.44
CA PRO A 207 15.77 -4.74 7.58
C PRO A 207 16.49 -3.44 7.20
N SER A 208 16.02 -2.33 7.75
CA SER A 208 16.66 -1.02 7.58
C SER A 208 18.10 -1.02 8.11
N GLY A 209 18.38 -1.86 9.11
CA GLY A 209 19.65 -1.90 9.82
C GLY A 209 19.97 -0.58 10.50
N THR A 210 21.17 -0.48 11.03
CA THR A 210 21.73 0.77 11.56
C THR A 210 22.58 1.49 10.51
N TYR A 211 22.50 2.82 10.48
CA TYR A 211 23.34 3.66 9.62
C TYR A 211 23.66 5.00 10.28
N GLY A 212 24.79 5.60 9.87
CA GLY A 212 25.22 6.91 10.34
C GLY A 212 25.23 7.03 11.87
N GLU A 213 24.48 8.00 12.40
CA GLU A 213 24.47 8.28 13.83
C GLU A 213 23.91 7.14 14.69
N LEU A 214 22.97 6.35 14.15
CA LEU A 214 22.36 5.21 14.86
C LEU A 214 23.36 4.08 15.06
N GLU A 215 24.18 3.77 14.05
CA GLU A 215 25.24 2.77 14.15
C GLU A 215 26.30 3.18 15.17
N GLU A 216 26.72 4.45 15.14
CA GLU A 216 27.70 4.96 16.11
C GLU A 216 27.15 4.91 17.54
N LEU A 217 25.88 5.27 17.75
CA LEU A 217 25.22 5.16 19.06
C LEU A 217 25.10 3.70 19.52
N HIS A 218 24.73 2.78 18.62
CA HIS A 218 24.60 1.36 18.92
C HIS A 218 25.94 0.75 19.33
N GLN A 219 27.02 1.06 18.60
CA GLN A 219 28.37 0.63 18.98
C GLN A 219 28.83 1.22 20.32
N LEU A 220 28.48 2.48 20.61
CA LEU A 220 28.82 3.10 21.90
C LEU A 220 28.08 2.43 23.06
N LEU A 221 26.81 2.04 22.90
CA LEU A 221 26.06 1.29 23.91
C LEU A 221 26.74 -0.06 24.22
N HIS A 222 27.15 -0.79 23.19
CA HIS A 222 27.89 -2.04 23.37
C HIS A 222 29.25 -1.84 24.07
N LYS A 223 29.99 -0.80 23.68
CA LYS A 223 31.26 -0.43 24.34
C LYS A 223 31.05 -0.02 25.79
N GLU A 224 29.97 0.69 26.10
CA GLU A 224 29.61 1.11 27.45
C GLU A 224 29.37 -0.11 28.36
N ALA A 225 28.61 -1.09 27.88
CA ALA A 225 28.26 -2.29 28.63
C ALA A 225 29.50 -3.14 28.99
N GLN A 226 30.53 -3.10 28.15
CA GLN A 226 31.80 -3.83 28.34
C GLN A 226 32.88 -3.02 29.08
N SER A 227 32.62 -1.74 29.40
CA SER A 227 33.59 -0.84 30.02
C SER A 227 33.35 -0.67 31.51
N GLU A 228 34.41 -0.30 32.25
CA GLU A 228 34.34 -0.01 33.69
C GLU A 228 35.01 1.32 34.05
N GLY A 229 34.73 1.81 35.27
CA GLY A 229 35.39 2.97 35.86
C GLY A 229 35.26 4.26 35.03
N ARG A 230 36.37 5.00 34.91
CA ARG A 230 36.38 6.30 34.22
C ARG A 230 36.08 6.21 32.72
N LEU A 231 36.43 5.08 32.09
CA LEU A 231 36.16 4.85 30.68
C LEU A 231 34.65 4.75 30.45
N LYS A 232 33.93 3.96 31.27
CA LYS A 232 32.47 3.85 31.22
C LYS A 232 31.79 5.22 31.30
N GLU A 233 32.18 6.03 32.29
CA GLU A 233 31.64 7.39 32.47
C GLU A 233 31.95 8.34 31.30
N THR A 234 33.06 8.12 30.58
CA THR A 234 33.40 8.90 29.39
C THR A 234 32.47 8.53 28.22
N ILE A 235 32.27 7.23 28.01
CA ILE A 235 31.36 6.71 26.97
C ILE A 235 29.91 7.17 27.24
N ARG A 236 29.46 7.15 28.50
CA ARG A 236 28.12 7.67 28.88
C ARG A 236 27.90 9.12 28.46
N ARG A 237 28.91 9.98 28.67
CA ARG A 237 28.83 11.39 28.27
C ARG A 237 28.81 11.54 26.76
N GLU A 238 29.58 10.72 26.04
CA GLU A 238 29.59 10.71 24.59
C GLU A 238 28.21 10.30 24.04
N ILE A 239 27.64 9.20 24.54
CA ILE A 239 26.27 8.76 24.21
C ILE A 239 25.26 9.88 24.46
N ALA A 240 25.28 10.49 25.65
CA ALA A 240 24.34 11.56 26.00
C ALA A 240 24.45 12.77 25.06
N GLN A 241 25.68 13.21 24.73
CA GLN A 241 25.90 14.32 23.81
C GLN A 241 25.42 13.99 22.40
N LYS A 242 25.72 12.78 21.93
CA LYS A 242 25.39 12.33 20.58
C LYS A 242 23.88 12.16 20.39
N ALA A 243 23.21 11.52 21.34
CA ALA A 243 21.76 11.38 21.31
C ALA A 243 21.03 12.73 21.41
N MET A 244 21.57 13.72 22.11
CA MET A 244 21.04 15.08 22.13
C MET A 244 21.22 15.80 20.79
N ARG A 245 22.38 15.65 20.14
CA ARG A 245 22.66 16.25 18.82
C ARG A 245 21.78 15.65 17.73
N ALA A 246 21.56 14.34 17.78
CA ALA A 246 20.69 13.60 16.87
C ALA A 246 19.18 13.82 17.14
N ASN A 247 18.81 14.62 18.14
CA ASN A 247 17.45 14.81 18.68
C ASN A 247 16.74 13.55 19.23
N ILE A 248 17.33 12.35 19.11
CA ILE A 248 16.81 11.09 19.64
C ILE A 248 16.51 11.19 21.14
N ALA A 249 17.37 11.86 21.91
CA ALA A 249 17.14 12.02 23.35
C ALA A 249 15.80 12.73 23.67
N ARG A 250 15.35 13.66 22.81
CA ARG A 250 14.08 14.36 22.99
C ARG A 250 12.90 13.45 22.68
N ASP A 251 13.02 12.60 21.66
CA ASP A 251 12.02 11.59 21.31
C ASP A 251 11.82 10.58 22.45
N LEU A 252 12.90 10.29 23.18
CA LEU A 252 12.88 9.45 24.38
C LEU A 252 12.46 10.19 25.67
N GLY A 253 12.10 11.47 25.60
CA GLY A 253 11.61 12.27 26.72
C GLY A 253 12.67 12.94 27.60
N TYR A 254 13.93 13.01 27.14
CA TYR A 254 15.03 13.65 27.85
C TYR A 254 15.34 15.04 27.28
N LYS A 255 15.48 16.03 28.17
CA LYS A 255 15.63 17.45 27.78
C LYS A 255 17.08 17.90 27.66
N ASN A 256 18.00 17.25 28.36
CA ASN A 256 19.41 17.61 28.39
C ASN A 256 20.28 16.43 28.84
N THR A 257 21.60 16.56 28.62
CA THR A 257 22.59 15.53 28.98
C THR A 257 22.67 15.27 30.48
N THR A 258 22.41 16.28 31.32
CA THR A 258 22.41 16.10 32.79
C THR A 258 21.29 15.15 33.24
N GLN A 259 20.11 15.24 32.63
CA GLN A 259 19.00 14.33 32.90
C GLN A 259 19.35 12.91 32.46
N ILE A 260 19.95 12.77 31.27
CA ILE A 260 20.41 11.46 30.74
C ILE A 260 21.40 10.81 31.70
N LEU A 261 22.46 11.53 32.11
CA LEU A 261 23.51 10.97 32.96
C LEU A 261 23.02 10.59 34.37
N LYS A 262 21.97 11.26 34.89
CA LYS A 262 21.35 10.92 36.18
C LYS A 262 20.51 9.64 36.12
N ASP A 263 19.96 9.33 34.96
CA ASP A 263 19.06 8.20 34.71
C ASP A 263 19.60 7.32 33.55
N PHE A 264 20.92 7.11 33.54
CA PHE A 264 21.60 6.58 32.35
C PHE A 264 21.15 5.16 32.01
N GLU A 265 20.90 4.30 33.00
CA GLU A 265 20.47 2.91 32.76
C GLU A 265 19.13 2.86 32.02
N SER A 266 18.13 3.60 32.51
CA SER A 266 16.79 3.71 31.88
C SER A 266 16.87 4.39 30.52
N PHE A 267 17.73 5.42 30.36
CA PHE A 267 17.98 6.04 29.07
C PHE A 267 18.62 5.05 28.07
N SER A 268 19.62 4.29 28.51
CA SER A 268 20.37 3.32 27.71
C SER A 268 19.45 2.22 27.19
N GLU A 269 18.60 1.66 28.06
CA GLU A 269 17.60 0.66 27.68
C GLU A 269 16.61 1.21 26.64
N LYS A 270 16.06 2.40 26.88
CA LYS A 270 15.15 3.06 25.92
C LYS A 270 15.83 3.35 24.58
N LEU A 271 17.08 3.81 24.60
CA LEU A 271 17.84 4.10 23.40
C LEU A 271 18.15 2.83 22.61
N HIS A 272 18.55 1.75 23.29
CA HIS A 272 18.81 0.45 22.67
C HIS A 272 17.55 -0.12 22.01
N ASN A 273 16.42 -0.13 22.73
CA ASN A 273 15.12 -0.54 22.20
C ASN A 273 14.68 0.30 21.00
N HIS A 274 14.88 1.62 21.06
CA HIS A 274 14.51 2.53 19.97
C HIS A 274 15.35 2.30 18.71
N ILE A 275 16.67 2.09 18.87
CA ILE A 275 17.55 1.76 17.75
C ILE A 275 17.12 0.44 17.10
N HIS A 276 16.83 -0.59 17.89
CA HIS A 276 16.36 -1.88 17.39
C HIS A 276 14.99 -1.79 16.72
N GLU A 277 14.05 -1.02 17.27
CA GLU A 277 12.74 -0.78 16.67
C GLU A 277 12.87 -0.17 15.28
N ILE A 278 13.77 0.80 15.10
CA ILE A 278 14.06 1.40 13.79
C ILE A 278 14.76 0.40 12.88
N ALA A 279 15.82 -0.24 13.38
CA ALA A 279 16.73 -1.08 12.59
C ALA A 279 16.08 -2.38 12.09
N THR A 280 15.04 -2.84 12.77
CA THR A 280 14.28 -4.04 12.38
C THR A 280 13.10 -3.76 11.45
N GLN A 281 12.83 -2.50 11.10
CA GLN A 281 11.77 -2.17 10.13
C GLN A 281 12.12 -2.71 8.74
N ASN A 282 11.12 -3.29 8.07
CA ASN A 282 11.27 -3.76 6.70
C ASN A 282 11.29 -2.55 5.75
N VAL A 283 12.37 -2.39 4.99
CA VAL A 283 12.51 -1.34 3.96
C VAL A 283 12.54 -1.95 2.55
N PRO A 284 11.85 -1.36 1.57
CA PRO A 284 11.85 -1.87 0.22
C PRO A 284 13.21 -1.67 -0.47
N LEU A 285 13.75 -2.75 -1.04
CA LEU A 285 14.94 -2.76 -1.87
C LEU A 285 14.57 -2.54 -3.35
N GLY A 286 14.32 -1.28 -3.69
CA GLY A 286 13.97 -0.86 -5.05
C GLY A 286 12.48 -0.99 -5.37
N LEU A 287 12.17 -1.22 -6.65
CA LEU A 287 10.80 -1.31 -7.17
C LEU A 287 10.52 -2.70 -7.74
N HIS A 288 9.25 -3.12 -7.69
CA HIS A 288 8.81 -4.34 -8.36
C HIS A 288 8.65 -4.12 -9.87
N THR A 289 9.04 -5.12 -10.66
CA THR A 289 8.73 -5.18 -12.09
C THR A 289 7.65 -6.23 -12.32
N PHE A 290 6.46 -5.80 -12.74
CA PHE A 290 5.30 -6.67 -12.97
C PHE A 290 5.67 -7.82 -13.92
N GLY A 291 5.48 -9.07 -13.47
CA GLY A 291 5.82 -10.27 -14.22
C GLY A 291 7.28 -10.71 -14.17
N LYS A 292 8.14 -10.02 -13.42
CA LYS A 292 9.56 -10.38 -13.26
C LYS A 292 9.85 -10.82 -11.83
N THR A 293 10.27 -12.07 -11.70
CA THR A 293 10.77 -12.63 -10.44
C THR A 293 12.09 -11.97 -10.09
N LYS A 294 12.24 -11.64 -8.80
CA LYS A 294 13.40 -10.90 -8.30
C LYS A 294 14.62 -11.83 -8.20
N ASP A 295 15.79 -11.23 -8.10
CA ASP A 295 17.04 -11.98 -7.95
C ASP A 295 16.99 -12.84 -6.68
N ALA A 296 17.63 -14.01 -6.73
CA ALA A 296 17.56 -15.02 -5.66
C ALA A 296 17.99 -14.45 -4.30
N GLU A 297 19.03 -13.61 -4.24
CA GLU A 297 19.47 -12.97 -2.99
C GLU A 297 18.41 -12.03 -2.41
N LEU A 298 17.70 -11.27 -3.25
CA LEU A 298 16.67 -10.34 -2.81
C LEU A 298 15.44 -11.10 -2.27
N LEU A 299 15.10 -12.22 -2.91
CA LEU A 299 14.06 -13.12 -2.42
C LEU A 299 14.48 -13.78 -1.10
N ALA A 300 15.73 -14.23 -0.98
CA ALA A 300 16.26 -14.81 0.25
C ALA A 300 16.18 -13.83 1.43
N LEU A 301 16.48 -12.55 1.22
CA LEU A 301 16.32 -11.51 2.27
C LEU A 301 14.86 -11.36 2.70
N THR A 302 13.93 -11.36 1.75
CA THR A 302 12.50 -11.25 2.02
C THR A 302 12.01 -12.50 2.78
N ILE A 303 12.41 -13.69 2.33
CA ILE A 303 12.09 -14.97 2.99
C ILE A 303 12.65 -14.99 4.42
N LEU A 304 13.87 -14.50 4.64
CA LEU A 304 14.46 -14.45 5.98
C LEU A 304 13.58 -13.65 6.96
N GLN A 305 13.02 -12.52 6.51
CA GLN A 305 12.06 -11.72 7.30
C GLN A 305 10.72 -12.46 7.52
N MET A 306 10.24 -13.20 6.52
CA MET A 306 9.02 -14.03 6.65
C MET A 306 9.17 -15.17 7.65
N LEU A 307 10.36 -15.76 7.75
CA LEU A 307 10.66 -16.85 8.69
C LEU A 307 10.83 -16.34 10.13
N GLY A 308 11.30 -15.10 10.30
CA GLY A 308 11.31 -14.37 11.57
C GLY A 308 12.19 -14.99 12.66
N ARG A 309 11.77 -14.77 13.91
CA ARG A 309 12.56 -15.03 15.14
C ARG A 309 13.03 -16.47 15.29
N GLU A 310 12.14 -17.43 15.02
CA GLU A 310 12.46 -18.85 15.20
C GLU A 310 13.56 -19.31 14.25
N TRP A 311 13.59 -18.78 13.02
CA TRP A 311 14.65 -19.10 12.08
C TRP A 311 16.00 -18.54 12.52
N ILE A 312 16.05 -17.28 12.91
CA ILE A 312 17.31 -16.68 13.39
C ILE A 312 17.84 -17.44 14.61
N LYS A 313 16.98 -17.80 15.56
CA LYS A 313 17.34 -18.58 16.74
C LYS A 313 17.94 -19.95 16.42
N MET A 314 17.55 -20.58 15.31
CA MET A 314 18.08 -21.89 14.90
C MET A 314 19.50 -21.80 14.33
N TRP A 315 19.84 -20.71 13.65
CA TRP A 315 21.05 -20.62 12.84
C TRP A 315 22.10 -19.64 13.38
N GLU A 316 21.68 -18.67 14.18
CA GLU A 316 22.53 -17.63 14.74
C GLU A 316 22.54 -17.65 16.26
N LYS A 317 23.56 -17.02 16.86
CA LYS A 317 23.71 -16.93 18.31
C LYS A 317 23.10 -15.66 18.88
N GLU A 318 23.11 -14.58 18.10
CA GLU A 318 22.55 -13.30 18.48
C GLU A 318 21.01 -13.37 18.57
N PRO A 319 20.40 -12.59 19.48
CA PRO A 319 18.96 -12.35 19.44
C PRO A 319 18.51 -11.78 18.10
N TYR A 320 17.24 -12.01 17.74
CA TYR A 320 16.66 -11.56 16.48
C TYR A 320 16.86 -10.06 16.23
N GLU A 321 16.61 -9.22 17.24
CA GLU A 321 16.75 -7.77 17.13
C GLU A 321 18.18 -7.35 16.84
N GLU A 322 19.16 -7.94 17.53
CA GLU A 322 20.57 -7.66 17.28
C GLU A 322 21.02 -8.18 15.92
N PHE A 323 20.52 -9.32 15.48
CA PHE A 323 20.81 -9.86 14.15
C PHE A 323 20.25 -8.97 13.04
N MET A 324 18.97 -8.58 13.14
CA MET A 324 18.30 -7.78 12.13
C MET A 324 18.77 -6.33 12.11
N ALA A 325 19.32 -5.82 13.21
CA ALA A 325 19.91 -4.49 13.26
C ALA A 325 21.23 -4.38 12.48
N GLN A 326 21.86 -5.50 12.09
CA GLN A 326 23.13 -5.48 11.38
C GLN A 326 22.99 -4.91 9.96
N PRO A 327 24.08 -4.34 9.40
CA PRO A 327 24.14 -4.03 7.97
C PRO A 327 23.79 -5.24 7.10
N VAL A 328 23.05 -5.00 6.01
CA VAL A 328 22.56 -6.05 5.11
C VAL A 328 23.68 -6.96 4.58
N ASP A 329 24.88 -6.43 4.34
CA ASP A 329 26.02 -7.25 3.88
C ASP A 329 26.49 -8.27 4.93
N LYS A 330 26.36 -7.95 6.23
CA LYS A 330 26.62 -8.91 7.31
C LYS A 330 25.54 -9.98 7.37
N ILE A 331 24.27 -9.59 7.22
CA ILE A 331 23.14 -10.53 7.14
C ILE A 331 23.33 -11.50 5.97
N LYS A 332 23.74 -11.00 4.79
CA LYS A 332 24.04 -11.85 3.63
C LYS A 332 25.19 -12.83 3.84
N SER A 333 26.10 -12.55 4.78
CA SER A 333 27.22 -13.42 5.13
C SER A 333 26.90 -14.41 6.26
N SER A 334 25.67 -14.38 6.79
CA SER A 334 25.24 -15.19 7.94
C SER A 334 24.93 -16.64 7.57
N LYS A 335 24.93 -17.52 8.57
CA LYS A 335 24.53 -18.93 8.40
C LYS A 335 23.03 -19.04 8.10
N ALA A 336 22.21 -18.22 8.75
CA ALA A 336 20.77 -18.16 8.53
C ALA A 336 20.44 -17.83 7.06
N PHE A 337 21.13 -16.84 6.49
CA PHE A 337 20.95 -16.46 5.09
C PHE A 337 21.48 -17.51 4.11
N ALA A 338 22.70 -18.02 4.35
CA ALA A 338 23.28 -19.08 3.54
C ALA A 338 22.37 -20.34 3.51
N LYS A 339 21.71 -20.64 4.64
CA LYS A 339 20.76 -21.74 4.71
C LYS A 339 19.51 -21.50 3.86
N VAL A 340 18.96 -20.28 3.84
CA VAL A 340 17.83 -19.94 2.98
C VAL A 340 18.18 -20.15 1.51
N LEU A 341 19.36 -19.67 1.07
CA LEU A 341 19.83 -19.89 -0.31
C LEU A 341 19.97 -21.38 -0.63
N GLN A 342 20.58 -22.17 0.26
CA GLN A 342 20.71 -23.62 0.08
C GLN A 342 19.34 -24.30 -0.06
N CYS A 343 18.35 -23.87 0.74
CA CYS A 343 16.99 -24.39 0.65
C CYS A 343 16.31 -24.02 -0.67
N MET A 344 16.51 -22.78 -1.17
CA MET A 344 15.95 -22.32 -2.44
C MET A 344 16.49 -23.12 -3.65
N GLU A 345 17.71 -23.64 -3.55
CA GLU A 345 18.31 -24.53 -4.55
C GLU A 345 17.76 -25.97 -4.53
N GLY A 346 16.84 -26.29 -3.60
CA GLY A 346 16.16 -27.58 -3.54
C GLY A 346 16.79 -28.61 -2.60
N SER A 347 17.47 -28.16 -1.53
CA SER A 347 18.00 -29.06 -0.50
C SER A 347 16.89 -29.95 0.12
N PRO A 348 17.13 -31.26 0.30
CA PRO A 348 16.15 -32.20 0.88
C PRO A 348 16.04 -32.11 2.42
N ASP A 349 16.62 -31.09 3.03
CA ASP A 349 16.58 -30.88 4.48
C ASP A 349 15.14 -30.58 4.93
N ALA A 350 14.72 -31.18 6.06
CA ALA A 350 13.39 -30.99 6.64
C ALA A 350 13.11 -29.51 6.97
N TYR A 351 14.15 -28.72 7.27
CA TYR A 351 14.01 -27.28 7.53
C TYR A 351 13.74 -26.46 6.25
N CYS A 352 13.90 -27.04 5.07
CA CYS A 352 13.77 -26.33 3.79
C CYS A 352 12.35 -26.32 3.22
N GLU A 353 11.42 -27.14 3.74
CA GLU A 353 10.07 -27.25 3.17
C GLU A 353 9.35 -25.90 3.13
N THR A 354 9.35 -25.16 4.25
CA THR A 354 8.76 -23.81 4.32
C THR A 354 9.48 -22.83 3.39
N VAL A 355 10.82 -22.87 3.32
CA VAL A 355 11.58 -21.96 2.44
C VAL A 355 11.26 -22.21 0.97
N ILE A 356 11.18 -23.48 0.56
CA ILE A 356 10.87 -23.88 -0.81
C ILE A 356 9.44 -23.45 -1.18
N ASP A 357 8.49 -23.65 -0.28
CA ASP A 357 7.10 -23.19 -0.48
C ASP A 357 7.03 -21.66 -0.63
N LEU A 358 7.65 -20.89 0.28
CA LEU A 358 7.70 -19.44 0.19
C LEU A 358 8.39 -18.96 -1.09
N TYR A 359 9.50 -19.57 -1.46
CA TYR A 359 10.22 -19.23 -2.69
C TYR A 359 9.36 -19.44 -3.95
N ARG A 360 8.62 -20.56 -4.03
CA ARG A 360 7.67 -20.81 -5.13
C ARG A 360 6.55 -19.79 -5.15
N ARG A 361 6.00 -19.43 -3.98
CA ARG A 361 4.91 -18.46 -3.86
C ARG A 361 5.33 -17.03 -4.21
N LEU A 362 6.62 -16.70 -4.08
CA LEU A 362 7.19 -15.40 -4.45
C LEU A 362 7.52 -15.28 -5.95
N ASP A 363 7.32 -16.33 -6.75
CA ASP A 363 7.48 -16.27 -8.20
C ASP A 363 6.47 -15.28 -8.81
N ALA A 364 6.97 -14.23 -9.44
CA ALA A 364 6.16 -13.19 -10.07
C ALA A 364 5.86 -13.49 -11.55
N GLY A 365 6.43 -14.55 -12.13
CA GLY A 365 6.18 -14.92 -13.53
C GLY A 365 4.69 -15.16 -13.84
N VAL A 366 3.94 -15.65 -12.85
CA VAL A 366 2.49 -15.88 -12.93
C VAL A 366 1.66 -14.61 -13.12
N GLU A 367 2.20 -13.43 -12.80
CA GLU A 367 1.47 -12.15 -12.89
C GLU A 367 1.11 -11.80 -14.34
N LEU A 368 2.08 -11.90 -15.25
CA LEU A 368 1.83 -11.66 -16.68
C LEU A 368 0.98 -12.79 -17.28
N VAL A 369 1.18 -14.04 -16.87
CA VAL A 369 0.34 -15.16 -17.32
C VAL A 369 -1.13 -14.88 -17.01
N SER A 370 -1.41 -14.36 -15.81
CA SER A 370 -2.77 -14.04 -15.36
C SER A 370 -3.34 -12.82 -16.08
N LEU A 371 -2.52 -11.79 -16.34
CA LEU A 371 -2.95 -10.64 -17.15
C LEU A 371 -3.38 -11.06 -18.57
N PHE A 372 -2.60 -11.90 -19.26
CA PHE A 372 -2.97 -12.37 -20.60
C PHE A 372 -4.14 -13.36 -20.56
N SER A 373 -4.22 -14.20 -19.53
CA SER A 373 -5.41 -15.05 -19.31
C SER A 373 -6.68 -14.22 -19.16
N ALA A 374 -6.60 -13.07 -18.47
CA ALA A 374 -7.70 -12.13 -18.35
C ALA A 374 -8.06 -11.47 -19.70
N LEU A 375 -7.07 -11.08 -20.50
CA LEU A 375 -7.30 -10.55 -21.85
C LEU A 375 -7.94 -11.59 -22.79
N GLU A 376 -7.70 -12.88 -22.55
CA GLU A 376 -8.36 -13.99 -23.25
C GLU A 376 -9.75 -14.35 -22.67
N GLY A 377 -10.23 -13.60 -21.67
CA GLY A 377 -11.53 -13.85 -21.04
C GLY A 377 -11.58 -15.07 -20.13
N ARG A 378 -10.44 -15.57 -19.66
CA ARG A 378 -10.37 -16.71 -18.73
C ARG A 378 -10.61 -16.27 -17.28
N TYR A 379 -11.06 -17.22 -16.47
CA TYR A 379 -11.21 -17.02 -15.03
C TYR A 379 -9.86 -16.82 -14.35
N ILE A 380 -9.77 -15.80 -13.50
CA ILE A 380 -8.61 -15.53 -12.65
C ILE A 380 -8.93 -15.93 -11.21
N PRO A 381 -8.16 -16.87 -10.61
CA PRO A 381 -8.36 -17.28 -9.23
C PRO A 381 -8.33 -16.11 -8.26
N ALA A 382 -9.23 -16.11 -7.29
CA ALA A 382 -9.26 -15.09 -6.25
C ALA A 382 -8.22 -15.38 -5.14
N SER A 383 -7.69 -14.34 -4.50
CA SER A 383 -6.89 -14.48 -3.28
C SER A 383 -7.15 -13.35 -2.31
N PHE A 384 -6.86 -13.62 -1.05
CA PHE A 384 -6.75 -12.57 -0.05
C PHE A 384 -5.53 -11.70 -0.38
N GLY A 385 -5.63 -10.39 -0.15
CA GLY A 385 -4.49 -9.48 -0.25
C GLY A 385 -3.95 -9.11 1.13
N GLY A 386 -2.71 -8.65 1.21
CA GLY A 386 -2.07 -8.27 2.46
C GLY A 386 -0.56 -8.21 2.31
N ASP A 387 0.10 -7.68 3.35
CA ASP A 387 1.56 -7.67 3.47
C ASP A 387 2.10 -9.11 3.43
N PRO A 388 2.88 -9.50 2.39
CA PRO A 388 3.40 -10.86 2.27
C PRO A 388 4.33 -11.29 3.40
N ILE A 389 5.02 -10.35 4.06
CA ILE A 389 5.93 -10.67 5.17
C ILE A 389 5.12 -11.05 6.40
N LYS A 390 4.08 -10.27 6.71
CA LYS A 390 3.22 -10.52 7.88
C LYS A 390 2.19 -11.62 7.63
N ASN A 391 1.72 -11.76 6.40
CA ASN A 391 0.72 -12.74 6.00
C ASN A 391 1.08 -13.39 4.65
N PRO A 392 1.93 -14.44 4.66
CA PRO A 392 2.33 -15.16 3.46
C PRO A 392 1.17 -15.81 2.67
N ASP A 393 -0.03 -15.94 3.24
CA ASP A 393 -1.21 -16.46 2.54
C ASP A 393 -1.75 -15.48 1.48
N SER A 394 -1.25 -14.23 1.44
CA SER A 394 -1.52 -13.30 0.34
C SER A 394 -0.83 -13.70 -0.97
N LEU A 395 0.12 -14.64 -0.90
CA LEU A 395 0.86 -15.20 -2.03
C LEU A 395 0.23 -16.52 -2.54
N PRO A 396 0.49 -16.92 -3.79
CA PRO A 396 1.17 -16.19 -4.85
C PRO A 396 0.35 -15.04 -5.43
N THR A 397 1.04 -14.12 -6.12
CA THR A 397 0.42 -13.04 -6.89
C THR A 397 -0.13 -13.52 -8.23
N GLY A 398 -0.62 -12.62 -9.07
CA GLY A 398 -1.36 -12.95 -10.30
C GLY A 398 -2.83 -13.31 -10.05
N ARG A 399 -3.39 -12.93 -8.90
CA ARG A 399 -4.73 -13.35 -8.45
C ARG A 399 -5.68 -12.17 -8.26
N ASN A 400 -6.97 -12.45 -8.25
CA ASN A 400 -8.03 -11.46 -8.13
C ASN A 400 -8.35 -11.14 -6.66
N LEU A 401 -7.74 -10.05 -6.15
CA LEU A 401 -7.76 -9.69 -4.72
C LEU A 401 -9.14 -9.45 -4.14
N TYR A 402 -9.52 -10.16 -3.09
CA TYR A 402 -10.68 -9.85 -2.27
C TYR A 402 -10.25 -9.37 -0.86
N GLY A 403 -11.17 -8.70 -0.18
CA GLY A 403 -10.96 -8.15 1.15
C GLY A 403 -11.19 -9.17 2.26
N PHE A 404 -11.45 -8.67 3.47
CA PHE A 404 -11.89 -9.49 4.58
C PHE A 404 -13.44 -9.61 4.61
N ASP A 405 -13.93 -10.55 5.40
CA ASP A 405 -15.35 -10.61 5.76
C ASP A 405 -15.64 -9.57 6.86
N PRO A 406 -16.38 -8.48 6.56
CA PRO A 406 -16.66 -7.44 7.55
C PRO A 406 -17.53 -7.92 8.70
N GLN A 407 -18.25 -9.04 8.57
CA GLN A 407 -19.06 -9.59 9.66
C GLN A 407 -18.22 -10.28 10.74
N ARG A 408 -16.94 -10.55 10.48
CA ARG A 408 -16.03 -11.20 11.42
C ARG A 408 -15.17 -10.23 12.22
N VAL A 409 -15.39 -8.93 12.07
CA VAL A 409 -14.60 -7.88 12.72
C VAL A 409 -15.40 -7.20 13.83
N PRO A 410 -14.82 -7.03 15.03
CA PRO A 410 -13.50 -7.53 15.44
C PRO A 410 -13.48 -9.04 15.66
N THR A 411 -12.34 -9.70 15.44
CA THR A 411 -12.18 -11.13 15.78
C THR A 411 -12.05 -11.32 17.30
N PRO A 412 -12.32 -12.54 17.84
CA PRO A 412 -12.09 -12.83 19.26
C PRO A 412 -10.64 -12.58 19.71
N GLN A 413 -9.67 -12.82 18.83
CA GLN A 413 -8.25 -12.56 19.08
C GLN A 413 -7.97 -11.06 19.13
N ALA A 414 -8.46 -10.31 18.15
CA ALA A 414 -8.34 -8.85 18.13
C ALA A 414 -8.98 -8.21 19.37
N TRP A 415 -10.10 -8.76 19.85
CA TRP A 415 -10.71 -8.33 21.10
C TRP A 415 -9.80 -8.50 22.32
N LYS A 416 -9.16 -9.67 22.48
CA LYS A 416 -8.22 -9.93 23.59
C LYS A 416 -7.06 -8.93 23.55
N THR A 417 -6.43 -8.79 22.39
CA THR A 417 -5.33 -7.83 22.20
C THR A 417 -5.77 -6.40 22.50
N ALA A 418 -6.95 -5.99 22.03
CA ALA A 418 -7.48 -4.64 22.27
C ALA A 418 -7.73 -4.37 23.76
N VAL A 419 -8.27 -5.33 24.50
CA VAL A 419 -8.48 -5.21 25.96
C VAL A 419 -7.14 -4.98 26.66
N GLU A 420 -6.14 -5.81 26.38
CA GLU A 420 -4.81 -5.73 27.00
C GLU A 420 -4.14 -4.37 26.75
N ILE A 421 -4.06 -3.93 25.50
CA ILE A 421 -3.39 -2.67 25.16
C ILE A 421 -4.18 -1.45 25.66
N THR A 422 -5.52 -1.51 25.68
CA THR A 422 -6.34 -0.41 26.20
C THR A 422 -6.22 -0.30 27.70
N ASP A 423 -6.22 -1.40 28.46
CA ASP A 423 -6.04 -1.34 29.91
C ASP A 423 -4.65 -0.83 30.28
N GLN A 424 -3.60 -1.27 29.60
CA GLN A 424 -2.25 -0.73 29.81
C GLN A 424 -2.21 0.78 29.55
N TRP A 425 -2.79 1.24 28.45
CA TRP A 425 -2.86 2.66 28.12
C TRP A 425 -3.64 3.47 29.16
N LEU A 426 -4.75 2.93 29.68
CA LEU A 426 -5.54 3.59 30.73
C LEU A 426 -4.80 3.67 32.07
N ILE A 427 -4.05 2.64 32.44
CA ILE A 427 -3.17 2.64 33.62
C ILE A 427 -2.14 3.76 33.48
N ASP A 428 -1.43 3.82 32.36
CA ASP A 428 -0.41 4.84 32.09
C ASP A 428 -1.02 6.25 32.10
N TYR A 429 -2.19 6.44 31.47
CA TYR A 429 -2.89 7.72 31.45
C TYR A 429 -3.28 8.15 32.87
N HIS A 430 -3.84 7.23 33.67
CA HIS A 430 -4.25 7.52 35.04
C HIS A 430 -3.05 7.84 35.93
N GLN A 431 -1.92 7.14 35.78
CA GLN A 431 -0.68 7.45 36.50
C GLN A 431 -0.15 8.85 36.18
N ARG A 432 -0.24 9.28 34.91
CA ARG A 432 0.25 10.60 34.46
C ARG A 432 -0.69 11.75 34.81
N HIS A 433 -2.01 11.51 34.83
CA HIS A 433 -3.01 12.57 34.92
C HIS A 433 -3.89 12.51 36.17
N GLY A 434 -3.78 11.46 36.99
CA GLY A 434 -4.58 11.26 38.21
C GLY A 434 -6.07 11.00 37.96
N ARG A 435 -6.49 10.77 36.70
CA ARG A 435 -7.87 10.54 36.30
C ARG A 435 -7.94 9.75 34.99
N TYR A 436 -9.07 9.09 34.75
CA TYR A 436 -9.37 8.51 33.44
C TYR A 436 -9.67 9.58 32.38
N PRO A 437 -9.39 9.32 31.09
CA PRO A 437 -9.80 10.23 30.02
C PRO A 437 -11.32 10.24 29.93
N GLN A 438 -11.90 11.42 29.69
CA GLN A 438 -13.36 11.55 29.51
C GLN A 438 -13.80 11.21 28.10
N LYS A 439 -12.93 11.47 27.12
CA LYS A 439 -13.22 11.32 25.69
C LYS A 439 -11.96 10.94 24.92
N VAL A 440 -12.08 10.01 23.98
CA VAL A 440 -10.98 9.56 23.10
C VAL A 440 -11.44 9.63 21.65
N ALA A 441 -10.60 10.18 20.78
CA ALA A 441 -10.86 10.24 19.34
C ALA A 441 -10.11 9.12 18.62
N PHE A 442 -10.79 8.43 17.72
CA PHE A 442 -10.24 7.39 16.85
C PHE A 442 -10.47 7.73 15.39
N THR A 443 -9.49 7.38 14.56
CA THR A 443 -9.64 7.36 13.10
C THR A 443 -9.62 5.91 12.63
N LEU A 444 -10.67 5.47 11.95
CA LEU A 444 -10.77 4.10 11.42
C LEU A 444 -10.43 4.09 9.94
N TRP A 445 -9.39 3.32 9.59
CA TRP A 445 -8.97 3.07 8.23
C TRP A 445 -9.25 1.62 7.88
N SER A 446 -9.97 1.38 6.80
CA SER A 446 -10.35 0.02 6.39
C SER A 446 -9.13 -0.90 6.19
N VAL A 447 -8.01 -0.35 5.67
CA VAL A 447 -6.76 -1.09 5.46
C VAL A 447 -6.15 -1.58 6.77
N GLU A 448 -6.16 -0.74 7.81
CA GLU A 448 -5.67 -1.13 9.14
C GLU A 448 -6.60 -2.17 9.78
N THR A 449 -7.92 -2.01 9.64
CA THR A 449 -8.90 -3.02 10.04
C THR A 449 -8.59 -4.40 9.44
N MET A 450 -8.22 -4.46 8.15
CA MET A 450 -7.85 -5.73 7.51
C MET A 450 -6.56 -6.32 8.09
N ARG A 451 -5.58 -5.47 8.44
CA ARG A 451 -4.27 -5.89 8.95
C ARG A 451 -4.35 -6.43 10.37
N HIS A 452 -5.06 -5.73 11.25
CA HIS A 452 -5.16 -6.08 12.67
C HIS A 452 -6.49 -6.77 13.02
N LEU A 453 -7.29 -7.16 12.03
CA LEU A 453 -8.54 -7.92 12.21
C LEU A 453 -9.53 -7.29 13.20
N GLY A 454 -9.54 -5.96 13.30
CA GLY A 454 -10.44 -5.22 14.18
C GLY A 454 -9.94 -4.77 15.56
N VAL A 455 -8.64 -4.80 15.86
CA VAL A 455 -8.11 -4.32 17.16
C VAL A 455 -8.64 -2.92 17.52
N VAL A 456 -8.56 -1.93 16.63
CA VAL A 456 -8.99 -0.56 16.94
C VAL A 456 -10.51 -0.48 17.18
N GLU A 457 -11.31 -1.18 16.39
CA GLU A 457 -12.75 -1.30 16.61
C GLU A 457 -13.06 -1.94 17.98
N ALA A 458 -12.30 -2.96 18.37
CA ALA A 458 -12.41 -3.57 19.69
C ALA A 458 -12.00 -2.61 20.82
N GLN A 459 -10.98 -1.76 20.63
CA GLN A 459 -10.62 -0.72 21.62
C GLN A 459 -11.78 0.27 21.82
N VAL A 460 -12.41 0.71 20.73
CA VAL A 460 -13.58 1.60 20.77
C VAL A 460 -14.72 0.96 21.57
N LEU A 461 -15.07 -0.29 21.25
CA LEU A 461 -16.12 -1.04 21.96
C LEU A 461 -15.77 -1.22 23.44
N TYR A 462 -14.52 -1.57 23.75
CA TYR A 462 -14.08 -1.80 25.12
C TYR A 462 -14.08 -0.50 25.95
N LEU A 463 -13.66 0.65 25.40
CA LEU A 463 -13.73 1.95 26.09
C LEU A 463 -15.16 2.32 26.47
N LEU A 464 -16.12 2.08 25.58
CA LEU A 464 -17.56 2.20 25.84
C LEU A 464 -18.09 1.17 26.87
N GLY A 465 -17.30 0.13 27.15
CA GLY A 465 -17.63 -0.98 28.05
C GLY A 465 -18.64 -1.94 27.43
N VAL A 466 -18.50 -2.22 26.14
CA VAL A 466 -19.35 -3.13 25.38
C VAL A 466 -18.45 -4.20 24.77
N ARG A 467 -18.85 -5.48 24.86
CA ARG A 467 -18.13 -6.60 24.23
C ARG A 467 -18.91 -7.15 23.03
N PRO A 468 -18.24 -7.56 21.94
CA PRO A 468 -18.87 -8.27 20.85
C PRO A 468 -19.34 -9.66 21.30
N ARG A 469 -20.42 -10.16 20.68
CA ARG A 469 -20.83 -11.56 20.76
C ARG A 469 -20.62 -12.20 19.39
N TRP A 470 -19.96 -13.34 19.38
CA TRP A 470 -19.70 -14.10 18.17
C TRP A 470 -20.57 -15.35 18.08
N ASP A 471 -20.92 -15.78 16.87
CA ASP A 471 -21.38 -17.14 16.62
C ASP A 471 -20.20 -18.13 16.55
N ASP A 472 -20.49 -19.43 16.43
CA ASP A 472 -19.47 -20.49 16.29
C ASP A 472 -18.59 -20.30 15.05
N GLY A 473 -19.10 -19.57 14.04
CA GLY A 473 -18.39 -19.20 12.82
C GLY A 473 -17.52 -17.96 12.96
N GLY A 474 -17.40 -17.37 14.15
CA GLY A 474 -16.60 -16.17 14.43
C GLY A 474 -17.20 -14.88 13.88
N ARG A 475 -18.48 -14.86 13.48
CA ARG A 475 -19.17 -13.63 13.04
C ARG A 475 -19.74 -12.91 14.23
N VAL A 476 -19.64 -11.58 14.25
CA VAL A 476 -20.25 -10.73 15.26
C VAL A 476 -21.77 -10.72 15.04
N VAL A 477 -22.51 -11.31 15.98
CA VAL A 477 -23.98 -11.44 15.94
C VAL A 477 -24.70 -10.52 16.92
N GLY A 478 -23.94 -9.79 17.75
CA GLY A 478 -24.50 -8.78 18.62
C GLY A 478 -23.46 -8.18 19.54
N LEU A 479 -23.93 -7.32 20.44
CA LEU A 479 -23.14 -6.64 21.44
C LEU A 479 -23.73 -6.90 22.83
N GLU A 480 -22.88 -6.93 23.85
CA GLU A 480 -23.27 -7.08 25.24
C GLU A 480 -22.61 -5.99 26.09
N ILE A 481 -23.39 -5.36 26.97
CA ILE A 481 -22.88 -4.36 27.91
C ILE A 481 -22.09 -5.07 29.01
N ILE A 482 -20.81 -4.74 29.15
CA ILE A 482 -19.98 -5.22 30.25
C ILE A 482 -20.50 -4.60 31.57
N PRO A 483 -20.87 -5.39 32.58
CA PRO A 483 -21.33 -4.87 33.88
C PRO A 483 -20.30 -3.93 34.51
N LYS A 484 -20.75 -2.87 35.18
CA LYS A 484 -19.86 -1.86 35.80
C LYS A 484 -18.86 -2.48 36.78
N LYS A 485 -19.28 -3.52 37.52
CA LYS A 485 -18.43 -4.24 38.46
C LYS A 485 -17.32 -5.03 37.76
N GLU A 486 -17.62 -5.61 36.60
CA GLU A 486 -16.64 -6.32 35.77
C GLU A 486 -15.69 -5.35 35.08
N LEU A 487 -16.21 -4.23 34.55
CA LEU A 487 -15.40 -3.24 33.83
C LEU A 487 -14.37 -2.53 34.72
N GLY A 488 -14.65 -2.37 36.03
CA GLY A 488 -13.68 -1.83 37.00
C GLY A 488 -13.33 -0.33 36.85
N ARG A 489 -13.89 0.36 35.84
CA ARG A 489 -13.64 1.77 35.53
C ARG A 489 -14.89 2.47 34.99
N PRO A 490 -14.90 3.81 34.88
CA PRO A 490 -15.91 4.53 34.11
C PRO A 490 -15.91 4.10 32.64
N ARG A 491 -17.08 4.20 32.00
CA ARG A 491 -17.19 4.16 30.53
C ARG A 491 -16.62 5.47 29.99
N ILE A 492 -15.84 5.37 28.92
CA ILE A 492 -15.13 6.49 28.31
C ILE A 492 -15.82 6.83 27.00
N ASP A 493 -16.12 8.11 26.80
CA ASP A 493 -16.77 8.57 25.57
C ASP A 493 -15.80 8.44 24.39
N VAL A 494 -16.33 8.18 23.19
CA VAL A 494 -15.52 7.98 21.99
C VAL A 494 -16.06 8.80 20.83
N VAL A 495 -15.14 9.42 20.09
CA VAL A 495 -15.44 10.07 18.81
C VAL A 495 -14.76 9.25 17.73
N VAL A 496 -15.53 8.76 16.76
CA VAL A 496 -15.01 7.92 15.69
C VAL A 496 -15.11 8.68 14.37
N SER A 497 -13.98 8.83 13.69
CA SER A 497 -13.88 9.32 12.32
C SER A 497 -13.52 8.15 11.40
N ALA A 498 -14.49 7.60 10.69
CA ALA A 498 -14.24 6.54 9.71
C ALA A 498 -13.90 7.15 8.34
N THR A 499 -12.89 6.61 7.67
CA THR A 499 -12.58 6.98 6.29
C THR A 499 -13.63 6.45 5.32
N GLY A 500 -13.93 7.22 4.26
CA GLY A 500 -14.91 6.87 3.23
C GLY A 500 -14.46 5.80 2.25
#